data_AF-A0A2L2Z0R1-F1
#
_entry.id   AF-A0A2L2Z0R1-F1
#
_cell.length_a   1.000
_cell.length_b   1.000
_cell.length_c   1.000
_cell.angle_alpha   90.00
_cell.angle_beta   90.00
_cell.angle_gamma   90.00
#
_symmetry.space_group_name_H-M   'P 1'
#
loop_
_entity.id
_entity.type
_entity.pdbx_description
1 polymer ?
#
loop_
_entity_poly.entity_id
_entity_poly.type
_entity_poly.pdbx_seq_one_letter_code
_entity_poly.pdbx_strand_id
1 'polypeptide(L)'
;FTCRSAIVDLGLFNTDPGLAPNGAKCGDGKSCVNQKCVPVNTIQKTVCPYGCSGNGVCNNRGHCHCDNGFAPPYCDSPGAGGSIDSGPASDPSKNFVIMA
;
A
#
# COMPACT_ATOMS: atom_id res chain seq x y z
N PHE A 1 -36.28 -6.31 3.20
CA PHE A 1 -35.37 -5.83 2.14
C PHE A 1 -35.36 -6.82 1.00
N THR A 2 -35.27 -6.36 -0.24
CA THR A 2 -35.20 -7.23 -1.43
C THR A 2 -33.78 -7.23 -1.97
N CYS A 3 -33.14 -8.39 -2.03
CA CYS A 3 -31.83 -8.56 -2.65
C CYS A 3 -32.00 -8.93 -4.13
N ARG A 4 -31.20 -8.32 -5.01
CA ARG A 4 -31.13 -8.66 -6.43
C ARG A 4 -29.67 -9.01 -6.76
N SER A 5 -29.48 -10.04 -7.57
CA SER A 5 -28.17 -10.48 -8.05
C SER A 5 -28.18 -10.56 -9.57
N ALA A 6 -27.00 -10.45 -10.17
CA ALA A 6 -26.78 -10.69 -11.59
C ALA A 6 -25.62 -11.68 -11.72
N ILE A 7 -25.75 -12.61 -12.66
CA ILE A 7 -24.70 -13.56 -13.02
C ILE A 7 -24.23 -13.15 -14.41
N VAL A 8 -22.95 -12.83 -14.53
CA VAL A 8 -22.35 -12.43 -15.82
C VAL A 8 -21.34 -13.49 -16.22
N ASP A 9 -21.68 -14.29 -17.22
CA ASP A 9 -20.78 -15.30 -17.78
C ASP A 9 -19.80 -14.63 -18.74
N LEU A 10 -18.56 -14.45 -18.28
CA LEU A 10 -17.43 -13.97 -19.09
C LEU A 10 -16.56 -15.12 -19.63
N GLY A 11 -17.03 -16.37 -19.53
CA GLY A 11 -16.30 -17.58 -19.88
C GLY A 11 -15.47 -18.17 -18.72
N LEU A 12 -14.99 -19.40 -18.92
CA LEU A 12 -14.39 -20.26 -17.88
C LEU A 12 -13.09 -19.73 -17.23
N PHE A 13 -12.43 -18.74 -17.84
CA PHE A 13 -11.15 -18.19 -17.37
C PHE A 13 -11.30 -16.89 -16.59
N ASN A 14 -12.51 -16.32 -16.55
CA ASN A 14 -12.77 -15.04 -15.91
C ASN A 14 -13.56 -15.25 -14.61
N THR A 15 -13.21 -14.50 -13.58
CA THR A 15 -14.00 -14.50 -12.34
C THR A 15 -15.29 -13.72 -12.57
N ASP A 16 -16.43 -14.28 -12.14
CA ASP A 16 -17.74 -13.61 -12.24
C ASP A 16 -17.70 -12.25 -11.50
N PRO A 17 -17.94 -11.13 -12.21
CA PRO A 17 -17.97 -9.79 -11.61
C PRO A 17 -19.04 -9.61 -10.51
N GLY A 18 -20.06 -10.46 -10.47
CA GLY A 18 -21.10 -10.47 -9.43
C GLY A 18 -20.59 -10.97 -8.08
N LEU A 19 -19.41 -11.58 -8.03
CA LEU A 19 -18.77 -12.04 -6.80
C LEU A 19 -18.06 -10.89 -6.08
N ALA A 20 -18.00 -10.98 -4.75
CA ALA A 20 -17.22 -10.03 -3.96
C ALA A 20 -15.74 -10.06 -4.39
N PRO A 21 -15.14 -8.94 -4.82
CA PRO A 21 -13.78 -8.93 -5.33
C PRO A 21 -12.76 -9.10 -4.22
N ASN A 22 -11.57 -9.58 -4.59
CA ASN A 22 -10.42 -9.57 -3.68
C ASN A 22 -10.14 -8.15 -3.19
N GLY A 23 -9.89 -7.99 -1.89
CA GLY A 23 -9.71 -6.68 -1.25
C GLY A 23 -11.00 -6.08 -0.65
N ALA A 24 -12.19 -6.54 -1.03
CA ALA A 24 -13.45 -6.02 -0.49
C ALA A 24 -13.54 -6.20 1.05
N LYS A 25 -14.00 -5.17 1.77
CA LYS A 25 -14.25 -5.27 3.22
C LYS A 25 -15.41 -6.23 3.46
N CYS A 26 -15.17 -7.29 4.23
CA CYS A 26 -16.20 -8.27 4.62
C CYS A 26 -16.45 -8.29 6.15
N GLY A 27 -15.69 -7.50 6.91
CA GLY A 27 -15.82 -7.34 8.35
C GLY A 27 -14.75 -6.39 8.88
N ASP A 28 -14.80 -6.04 10.15
CA ASP A 28 -13.76 -5.20 10.75
C ASP A 28 -12.43 -5.95 10.84
N GLY A 29 -11.38 -5.33 10.32
CA GLY A 29 -10.07 -5.97 10.18
C GLY A 29 -10.04 -7.18 9.23
N LYS A 30 -11.04 -7.37 8.37
CA LYS A 30 -11.15 -8.50 7.44
C LYS A 30 -11.40 -8.06 6.01
N SER A 31 -10.88 -8.83 5.05
CA SER A 31 -11.02 -8.60 3.62
C SER A 31 -11.27 -9.90 2.86
N CYS A 32 -11.96 -9.82 1.73
CA CYS A 32 -12.17 -10.95 0.83
C CYS A 32 -10.88 -11.31 0.10
N VAL A 33 -10.47 -12.58 0.17
CA VAL A 33 -9.38 -13.16 -0.64
C VAL A 33 -9.83 -14.53 -1.12
N ASN A 34 -9.86 -14.73 -2.44
CA ASN A 34 -10.31 -15.96 -3.10
C ASN A 34 -11.65 -16.45 -2.52
N GLN A 35 -12.65 -15.56 -2.49
CA GLN A 35 -14.00 -15.82 -1.96
C GLN A 35 -14.09 -16.16 -0.47
N LYS A 36 -13.02 -15.93 0.30
CA LYS A 36 -12.99 -16.14 1.75
C LYS A 36 -12.80 -14.82 2.47
N CYS A 37 -13.57 -14.59 3.54
CA CYS A 37 -13.37 -13.46 4.42
C CYS A 37 -12.25 -13.78 5.42
N VAL A 38 -11.06 -13.21 5.20
CA VAL A 38 -9.86 -13.49 6.01
C VAL A 38 -9.40 -12.24 6.75
N PRO A 39 -8.71 -12.38 7.90
CA PRO A 39 -8.07 -11.26 8.57
C PRO A 39 -7.05 -10.56 7.68
N VAL A 40 -7.01 -9.23 7.67
CA VAL A 40 -6.10 -8.44 6.81
C VAL A 40 -4.62 -8.76 7.09
N ASN A 41 -4.27 -9.13 8.32
CA ASN A 41 -2.91 -9.52 8.70
C ASN A 41 -2.43 -10.85 8.08
N THR A 42 -3.34 -11.68 7.56
CA THR A 42 -2.99 -12.93 6.83
C THR A 42 -2.74 -12.68 5.34
N ILE A 43 -3.11 -11.50 4.85
CA ILE A 43 -2.85 -11.09 3.47
C ILE A 43 -1.38 -10.71 3.40
N GLN A 44 -0.67 -11.25 2.41
CA GLN A 44 0.77 -11.06 2.25
C GLN A 44 1.07 -9.56 2.16
N LYS A 45 1.66 -9.03 3.23
CA LYS A 45 2.07 -7.64 3.31
C LYS A 45 3.55 -7.57 2.98
N THR A 46 3.93 -6.73 2.02
CA THR A 46 5.34 -6.44 1.80
C THR A 46 5.89 -5.75 3.04
N VAL A 47 6.96 -6.31 3.61
CA VAL A 47 7.56 -5.78 4.83
C VAL A 47 8.73 -4.89 4.42
N CYS A 48 8.70 -3.65 4.88
CA CYS A 48 9.82 -2.74 4.70
C CYS A 48 10.85 -2.91 5.83
N PRO A 49 12.15 -2.76 5.52
CA PRO A 49 13.22 -2.78 6.50
C PRO A 49 13.01 -1.70 7.58
N TYR A 50 13.22 -2.07 8.84
CA TYR A 50 13.14 -1.21 10.02
C TYR A 50 11.84 -0.40 10.17
N GLY A 51 10.76 -0.80 9.50
CA GLY A 51 9.51 -0.04 9.49
C GLY A 51 9.67 1.38 8.97
N CYS A 52 10.60 1.60 8.02
CA CYS A 52 10.94 2.94 7.50
C CYS A 52 11.39 3.91 8.59
N SER A 53 11.99 3.40 9.68
CA SER A 53 12.47 4.16 10.83
C SER A 53 11.40 5.07 11.47
N GLY A 54 10.12 4.82 11.19
CA GLY A 54 9.01 5.67 11.62
C GLY A 54 8.83 6.96 10.81
N ASN A 55 9.64 7.22 9.78
CA ASN A 55 9.66 8.46 8.98
C ASN A 55 9.24 8.23 7.53
N GLY A 56 8.32 7.29 7.30
CA GLY A 56 7.83 6.99 5.96
C GLY A 56 6.85 5.84 5.91
N VAL A 57 6.30 5.62 4.72
CA VAL A 57 5.32 4.57 4.45
C VAL A 57 5.90 3.48 3.55
N CYS A 58 5.58 2.23 3.88
CA CYS A 58 6.01 1.08 3.08
C CYS A 58 5.14 0.93 1.84
N ASN A 59 5.76 0.88 0.66
CA ASN A 59 5.03 0.63 -0.57
C ASN A 59 4.90 -0.88 -0.87
N ASN A 60 4.17 -1.22 -1.93
CA ASN A 60 3.93 -2.61 -2.34
C ASN A 60 5.18 -3.33 -2.86
N ARG A 61 6.27 -2.62 -3.15
CA ARG A 61 7.57 -3.19 -3.55
C ARG A 61 8.49 -3.47 -2.36
N GLY A 62 8.09 -3.09 -1.14
CA GLY A 62 8.91 -3.30 0.06
C GLY A 62 9.95 -2.21 0.26
N HIS A 63 9.76 -1.07 -0.39
CA HIS A 63 10.61 0.10 -0.24
C HIS A 63 9.87 1.19 0.53
N CYS A 64 10.63 1.95 1.31
CA CYS A 64 10.09 3.08 2.03
C CYS A 64 9.91 4.29 1.11
N HIS A 65 8.78 4.97 1.28
CA HIS A 65 8.54 6.30 0.78
C HIS A 65 8.63 7.25 1.98
N CYS A 66 9.78 7.91 2.07
CA CYS A 66 10.16 8.76 3.19
C CYS A 66 9.44 10.10 3.17
N ASP A 67 9.15 10.61 4.36
CA ASP A 67 8.61 11.94 4.55
C ASP A 67 9.65 13.01 4.18
N ASN A 68 9.19 14.23 3.90
CA ASN A 68 10.09 15.37 3.65
C ASN A 68 11.03 15.57 4.85
N GLY A 69 12.32 15.72 4.57
CA GLY A 69 13.35 15.78 5.60
C GLY A 69 14.07 14.44 5.81
N PHE A 70 13.62 13.33 5.23
CA PHE A 70 14.27 12.01 5.33
C PHE A 70 14.64 11.41 3.98
N ALA A 71 15.72 10.61 3.94
CA ALA A 71 16.24 10.01 2.72
C ALA A 71 15.88 8.50 2.64
N PRO A 72 15.48 8.01 1.45
CA PRO A 72 15.41 6.57 1.19
C PRO A 72 16.82 5.94 1.23
N PRO A 73 16.95 4.62 1.50
CA PRO A 73 15.89 3.61 1.48
C PRO A 73 15.22 3.32 2.83
N TYR A 74 15.77 3.81 3.95
CA TYR A 74 15.32 3.45 5.30
C TYR A 74 14.67 4.60 6.08
N CYS A 75 14.71 5.83 5.56
CA CYS A 75 14.23 7.04 6.21
C CYS A 75 14.88 7.30 7.59
N ASP A 76 16.15 6.92 7.73
CA ASP A 76 16.98 7.05 8.94
C ASP A 76 17.94 8.26 8.87
N SER A 77 18.03 8.91 7.72
CA SER A 77 18.97 9.97 7.41
C SER A 77 18.26 11.19 6.83
N PRO A 78 18.79 12.41 7.02
CA PRO A 78 18.18 13.61 6.44
C PRO A 78 18.16 13.60 4.90
N GLY A 79 17.07 14.07 4.28
CA GLY A 79 16.96 14.10 2.82
C GLY A 79 15.72 14.79 2.27
N ALA A 80 15.59 14.78 0.94
CA ALA A 80 14.51 15.45 0.21
C ALA A 80 13.17 14.68 0.24
N GLY A 81 13.03 13.62 1.04
CA GLY A 81 11.88 12.72 1.04
C GLY A 81 11.85 11.80 -0.17
N GLY A 82 10.76 11.05 -0.31
CA GLY A 82 10.47 10.21 -1.46
C GLY A 82 10.99 8.78 -1.33
N SER A 83 11.11 8.08 -2.45
CA SER A 83 11.43 6.66 -2.47
C SER A 83 12.44 6.34 -3.56
N ILE A 84 13.16 5.22 -3.43
CA ILE A 84 13.97 4.69 -4.53
C ILE A 84 13.14 4.39 -5.79
N ASP A 85 11.82 4.21 -5.65
CA ASP A 85 10.90 3.95 -6.77
C ASP A 85 10.35 5.19 -7.46
N SER A 86 10.17 6.29 -6.73
CA SER A 86 9.45 7.49 -7.20
C SER A 86 10.35 8.71 -7.35
N GLY A 87 11.61 8.63 -6.93
CA GLY A 87 12.49 9.79 -6.79
C GLY A 87 12.15 10.64 -5.56
N PRO A 88 12.82 11.80 -5.40
CA PRO A 88 12.68 12.66 -4.23
C PRO A 88 11.30 13.31 -4.15
N ALA A 89 10.78 13.51 -2.94
CA ALA A 89 9.48 14.15 -2.72
C ALA A 89 9.52 15.68 -2.90
N SER A 90 10.70 16.28 -2.80
CA SER A 90 10.93 17.72 -2.94
C SER A 90 12.12 18.00 -3.86
N ASP A 91 12.15 19.20 -4.44
CA ASP A 91 13.22 19.64 -5.33
C ASP A 91 14.56 19.70 -4.58
N PRO A 92 15.54 18.83 -4.90
CA PRO A 92 16.82 18.79 -4.20
C PRO A 92 17.67 20.05 -4.43
N SER A 93 17.32 20.89 -5.40
CA SER A 93 18.00 22.17 -5.65
C SER A 93 17.49 23.33 -4.78
N LYS A 94 16.39 23.13 -4.04
CA LYS A 94 15.96 24.07 -3.00
C LYS A 94 16.74 23.77 -1.72
N ASN A 95 17.61 24.71 -1.36
CA ASN A 95 18.42 24.66 -0.14
C ASN A 95 17.51 24.48 1.08
N PHE A 96 17.44 23.25 1.60
CA PHE A 96 16.76 22.95 2.86
C PHE A 96 17.62 23.54 3.97
N VAL A 97 17.32 24.78 4.35
CA VAL A 97 17.90 25.38 5.55
C VAL A 97 17.41 24.51 6.70
N ILE A 98 18.31 23.68 7.22
CA ILE A 98 18.10 22.90 8.44
C ILE A 98 17.86 23.96 9.52
N MET A 99 16.59 24.21 9.84
CA MET A 99 16.21 24.90 11.07
C MET A 99 16.50 23.90 12.19
N ALA A 100 17.74 23.95 12.67
CA ALA A 100 18.16 23.35 13.93
C ALA A 100 17.63 24.18 15.10
#